data_AF-A0A371D8Q5-F1
#
_entry.id   AF-A0A371D8Q5-F1
#
_cell.length_a   1.000
_cell.length_b   1.000
_cell.length_c   1.000
_cell.angle_alpha   90.00
_cell.angle_beta   90.00
_cell.angle_gamma   90.00
#
_symmetry.space_group_name_H-M   'P 1'
#
loop_
_entity.id
_entity.type
_entity.pdbx_description
1 polymer ?
#
loop_
_entity_poly.entity_id
_entity_poly.type
_entity_poly.pdbx_seq_one_letter_code
_entity_poly.pdbx_strand_id
1 'polypeptide(L)'
;MDLPSNHFTHVFTNFAVVGVSDPRALLAESFRVLRPFGVHAFTIWKYVGWFPISTAAVARIPGAPPVPPFEEFVKVFSKEAREDDDWADMAFVEEHIRKAGFEDVPIVVRKNTIKAQSAEEYVNAYGGLTMTLLGNMWSAEEKARVTPHIEKALLEELKSRFGDGEVLLDCEAWCITARAPARKT
;
A
#
# COMPACT_ATOMS: atom_id res chain seq x y z
N MET A 1 3.53 -9.34 -19.23
CA MET A 1 4.68 -10.26 -19.14
C MET A 1 4.16 -11.61 -19.59
N ASP A 2 4.83 -12.30 -20.51
CA ASP A 2 4.34 -13.58 -21.01
C ASP A 2 4.88 -14.72 -20.13
N LEU A 3 4.08 -15.15 -19.15
CA LEU A 3 4.42 -16.21 -18.20
C LEU A 3 3.63 -17.50 -18.52
N PRO A 4 4.22 -18.69 -18.33
CA PRO A 4 3.53 -19.96 -18.60
C PRO A 4 2.37 -20.21 -17.61
N SER A 5 1.26 -20.75 -18.12
CA SER A 5 0.16 -21.23 -17.27
C SER A 5 0.57 -22.46 -16.46
N ASN A 6 -0.01 -22.63 -15.28
CA ASN A 6 0.17 -23.82 -14.42
C ASN A 6 1.63 -24.16 -14.07
N HIS A 7 2.48 -23.15 -13.93
CA HIS A 7 3.92 -23.34 -13.76
C HIS A 7 4.38 -23.15 -12.32
N PHE A 8 3.95 -22.08 -11.66
CA PHE A 8 4.50 -21.68 -10.37
C PHE A 8 3.81 -22.41 -9.22
N THR A 9 4.57 -22.68 -8.17
CA THR A 9 4.05 -23.23 -6.91
C THR A 9 3.52 -22.13 -6.00
N HIS A 10 4.16 -20.97 -6.03
CA HIS A 10 3.80 -19.80 -5.24
C HIS A 10 3.89 -18.54 -6.08
N VAL A 11 2.97 -17.62 -5.84
CA VAL A 11 3.02 -16.24 -6.34
C VAL A 11 2.99 -15.33 -5.12
N PHE A 12 3.87 -14.35 -5.08
CA PHE A 12 3.92 -13.36 -4.01
C PHE A 12 3.65 -11.97 -4.58
N THR A 13 2.66 -11.27 -4.04
CA THR A 13 2.42 -9.85 -4.38
C THR A 13 2.40 -9.03 -3.10
N ASN A 14 3.51 -8.38 -2.78
CA ASN A 14 3.67 -7.61 -1.55
C ASN A 14 3.21 -6.16 -1.77
N PHE A 15 2.10 -5.76 -1.14
CA PHE A 15 1.48 -4.43 -1.22
C PHE A 15 1.13 -3.94 -2.64
N ALA A 16 1.11 -4.85 -3.62
CA ALA A 16 0.89 -4.50 -5.01
C ALA A 16 -0.60 -4.39 -5.38
N VAL A 17 -1.50 -5.10 -4.68
CA VAL A 17 -2.93 -5.17 -5.03
C VAL A 17 -3.57 -3.78 -5.05
N VAL A 18 -3.24 -2.93 -4.08
CA VAL A 18 -3.72 -1.53 -4.01
C VAL A 18 -2.94 -0.58 -4.92
N GLY A 19 -1.85 -1.04 -5.54
CA GLY A 19 -0.95 -0.23 -6.36
C GLY A 19 -1.04 -0.49 -7.87
N VAL A 20 -1.74 -1.55 -8.29
CA VAL A 20 -1.94 -1.88 -9.71
C VAL A 20 -3.19 -1.22 -10.26
N SER A 21 -3.20 -1.02 -11.59
CA SER A 21 -4.34 -0.39 -12.26
C SER A 21 -5.60 -1.26 -12.18
N ASP A 22 -5.49 -2.56 -12.45
CA ASP A 22 -6.57 -3.55 -12.36
C ASP A 22 -6.21 -4.70 -11.40
N PRO A 23 -6.68 -4.66 -10.14
CA PRO A 23 -6.44 -5.74 -9.18
C PRO A 23 -7.13 -7.06 -9.55
N ARG A 24 -8.21 -7.05 -10.34
CA ARG A 24 -8.87 -8.28 -10.81
C ARG A 24 -8.02 -8.99 -11.86
N ALA A 25 -7.44 -8.24 -12.78
CA ALA A 25 -6.48 -8.80 -13.73
C ALA A 25 -5.27 -9.41 -13.01
N LEU A 26 -4.78 -8.77 -11.94
CA LEU A 26 -3.72 -9.34 -11.10
C LEU A 26 -4.13 -10.68 -10.48
N LEU A 27 -5.34 -10.78 -9.92
CA LEU A 27 -5.85 -12.03 -9.33
C LEU A 27 -6.02 -13.13 -10.39
N ALA A 28 -6.61 -12.79 -11.54
CA ALA A 28 -6.81 -13.72 -12.64
C ALA A 28 -5.48 -14.24 -13.21
N GLU A 29 -4.50 -13.36 -13.37
CA GLU A 29 -3.17 -13.73 -13.85
C GLU A 29 -2.41 -14.57 -12.83
N SER A 30 -2.46 -14.19 -11.55
CA SER A 30 -1.88 -14.99 -10.45
C SER A 30 -2.49 -16.38 -10.41
N PHE A 31 -3.81 -16.49 -10.61
CA PHE A 31 -4.48 -17.77 -10.75
C PHE A 31 -3.98 -18.55 -11.97
N ARG A 32 -3.91 -17.93 -13.15
CA ARG A 32 -3.50 -18.61 -14.40
C ARG A 32 -2.10 -19.23 -14.31
N VAL A 33 -1.15 -18.49 -13.74
CA VAL A 33 0.27 -18.91 -13.71
C VAL A 33 0.56 -19.95 -12.62
N LEU A 34 -0.25 -20.01 -11.56
CA LEU A 34 -0.11 -21.02 -10.51
C LEU A 34 -0.50 -22.41 -11.03
N ARG A 35 0.23 -23.45 -10.64
CA ARG A 35 -0.18 -24.84 -10.84
C ARG A 35 -1.34 -25.24 -9.91
N PRO A 36 -1.98 -26.41 -10.10
CA PRO A 36 -2.91 -26.94 -9.12
C PRO A 36 -2.29 -27.05 -7.72
N PHE A 37 -3.06 -26.71 -6.67
CA PHE A 37 -2.57 -26.55 -5.29
C PHE A 37 -1.52 -25.44 -5.07
N GLY A 38 -1.24 -24.63 -6.08
CA GLY A 38 -0.38 -23.46 -5.94
C GLY A 38 -0.99 -22.42 -5.00
N VAL A 39 -0.15 -21.60 -4.37
CA VAL A 39 -0.60 -20.59 -3.39
C VAL A 39 -0.25 -19.19 -3.86
N HIS A 40 -1.23 -18.30 -3.88
CA HIS A 40 -0.99 -16.87 -3.99
C HIS A 40 -0.95 -16.28 -2.58
N ALA A 41 0.19 -15.72 -2.19
CA ALA A 41 0.34 -15.00 -0.93
C ALA A 41 0.50 -13.50 -1.22
N PHE A 42 -0.27 -12.67 -0.53
CA PHE A 42 -0.22 -11.24 -0.75
C PHE A 42 -0.57 -10.42 0.47
N THR A 43 -0.17 -9.15 0.42
CA THR A 43 -0.35 -8.22 1.52
C THR A 43 -1.06 -6.95 1.07
N ILE A 44 -1.92 -6.43 1.94
CA ILE A 44 -2.63 -5.16 1.77
C ILE A 44 -2.42 -4.35 3.04
N TRP A 45 -2.18 -3.04 2.92
CA TRP A 45 -2.09 -2.18 4.08
C TRP A 45 -3.45 -2.05 4.76
N LYS A 46 -3.49 -2.31 6.06
CA LYS A 46 -4.62 -1.97 6.93
C LYS A 46 -4.40 -0.62 7.60
N TYR A 47 -3.16 -0.36 8.02
CA TYR A 47 -2.74 0.88 8.65
C TYR A 47 -1.26 1.13 8.38
N VAL A 48 -0.89 2.40 8.17
CA VAL A 48 0.49 2.82 7.99
C VAL A 48 0.80 4.02 8.89
N GLY A 49 1.68 3.83 9.88
CA GLY A 49 1.99 4.85 10.88
C GLY A 49 2.67 6.11 10.34
N TRP A 50 3.24 6.04 9.13
CA TRP A 50 3.84 7.20 8.48
C TRP A 50 2.81 8.20 7.94
N PHE A 51 1.62 7.75 7.54
CA PHE A 51 0.65 8.61 6.84
C PHE A 51 0.18 9.79 7.70
N PRO A 52 -0.19 9.63 8.99
CA PRO A 52 -0.56 10.75 9.85
C PRO A 52 0.58 11.74 10.13
N ILE A 53 1.84 11.29 10.09
CA ILE A 53 3.02 12.15 10.22
C ILE A 53 3.14 13.00 8.97
N SER A 54 3.10 12.36 7.79
CA SER A 54 3.26 13.05 6.52
C SER A 54 2.13 14.03 6.26
N THR A 55 0.88 13.68 6.56
CA THR A 55 -0.27 14.60 6.44
C THR A 55 -0.13 15.82 7.36
N ALA A 56 0.30 15.62 8.61
CA ALA A 56 0.53 16.73 9.53
C ALA A 56 1.70 17.62 9.08
N ALA A 57 2.77 17.04 8.54
CA ALA A 57 3.88 17.78 7.96
C ALA A 57 3.43 18.62 6.76
N VAL A 58 2.66 18.07 5.83
CA VAL A 58 2.12 18.81 4.69
C VAL A 58 1.24 19.98 5.15
N ALA A 59 0.39 19.77 6.15
CA ALA A 59 -0.48 20.81 6.70
C ALA A 59 0.28 22.00 7.32
N ARG A 60 1.57 21.83 7.68
CA ARG A 60 2.43 22.92 8.16
C ARG A 60 2.99 23.80 7.04
N ILE A 61 2.93 23.34 5.79
CA ILE A 61 3.51 24.05 4.65
C ILE A 61 2.49 25.09 4.15
N PRO A 62 2.81 26.39 4.18
CA PRO A 62 1.88 27.44 3.76
C PRO A 62 1.42 27.24 2.31
N GLY A 63 0.10 27.17 2.11
CA GLY A 63 -0.51 27.01 0.79
C GLY A 63 -0.34 25.61 0.18
N ALA A 64 0.04 24.60 0.97
CA ALA A 64 -0.01 23.22 0.53
C ALA A 64 -1.46 22.75 0.33
N PRO A 65 -1.74 21.92 -0.69
CA PRO A 65 -3.05 21.30 -0.86
C PRO A 65 -3.35 20.32 0.29
N PRO A 66 -4.63 20.08 0.60
CA PRO A 66 -5.02 19.09 1.59
C PRO A 66 -4.61 17.68 1.15
N VAL A 67 -4.29 16.83 2.13
CA VAL A 67 -4.15 15.39 1.94
C VAL A 67 -5.48 14.75 2.35
N PRO A 68 -6.15 13.97 1.49
CA PRO A 68 -7.39 13.29 1.83
C PRO A 68 -7.17 12.17 2.86
N PRO A 69 -8.24 11.60 3.43
CA PRO A 69 -8.17 10.42 4.28
C PRO A 69 -7.42 9.26 3.61
N PHE A 70 -6.89 8.34 4.42
CA PHE A 70 -6.06 7.24 3.91
C PHE A 70 -6.83 6.35 2.93
N GLU A 71 -8.11 6.12 3.17
CA GLU A 71 -9.03 5.33 2.35
C GLU A 71 -9.24 5.94 0.96
N GLU A 72 -9.17 7.27 0.84
CA GLU A 72 -9.23 7.96 -0.45
C GLU A 72 -7.85 8.01 -1.11
N PHE A 73 -6.79 8.19 -0.33
CA PHE A 73 -5.40 8.17 -0.81
C PHE A 73 -5.06 6.86 -1.52
N VAL A 74 -5.48 5.70 -0.98
CA VAL A 74 -5.20 4.40 -1.61
C VAL A 74 -5.85 4.26 -3.00
N LYS A 75 -6.99 4.91 -3.24
CA LYS A 75 -7.69 4.86 -4.53
C LYS A 75 -6.93 5.56 -5.66
N VAL A 76 -6.04 6.51 -5.33
CA VAL A 76 -5.21 7.25 -6.30
C VAL A 76 -4.31 6.30 -7.11
N PHE A 77 -3.96 5.15 -6.54
CA PHE A 77 -3.08 4.18 -7.20
C PHE A 77 -3.84 3.18 -8.10
N SER A 78 -5.16 3.05 -7.95
CA SER A 78 -5.98 2.10 -8.70
C SER A 78 -6.69 2.79 -9.87
N LYS A 79 -5.94 3.10 -10.93
CA LYS A 79 -6.44 3.88 -12.10
C LYS A 79 -7.61 3.25 -12.86
N GLU A 80 -7.77 1.92 -12.80
CA GLU A 80 -8.87 1.19 -13.47
C GLU A 80 -9.85 0.58 -12.45
N ALA A 81 -9.79 1.02 -11.19
CA ALA A 81 -10.82 0.67 -10.21
C ALA A 81 -12.17 1.21 -10.67
N ARG A 82 -13.20 0.38 -10.51
CA ARG A 82 -14.59 0.79 -10.75
C ARG A 82 -15.06 1.67 -9.59
N GLU A 83 -16.09 2.46 -9.83
CA GLU A 83 -16.64 3.40 -8.83
C GLU A 83 -17.09 2.68 -7.54
N ASP A 84 -17.52 1.41 -7.67
CA ASP A 84 -17.97 0.53 -6.59
C ASP A 84 -16.88 -0.40 -6.04
N ASP A 85 -15.62 -0.24 -6.48
CA ASP A 85 -14.51 -1.05 -5.96
C ASP A 85 -14.08 -0.59 -4.57
N ASP A 86 -14.02 -1.54 -3.63
CA ASP A 86 -13.46 -1.33 -2.30
C ASP A 86 -12.38 -2.36 -1.96
N TRP A 87 -11.19 -2.16 -2.52
CA TRP A 87 -10.01 -3.00 -2.24
C TRP A 87 -9.43 -2.77 -0.82
N ALA A 88 -10.01 -1.87 -0.03
CA ALA A 88 -9.72 -1.69 1.39
C ALA A 88 -10.68 -2.50 2.28
N ASP A 89 -11.87 -2.86 1.78
CA ASP A 89 -12.79 -3.79 2.44
C ASP A 89 -12.39 -5.26 2.24
N MET A 90 -12.10 -5.96 3.34
CA MET A 90 -11.69 -7.36 3.27
C MET A 90 -12.79 -8.31 2.85
N ALA A 91 -14.07 -7.97 3.07
CA ALA A 91 -15.17 -8.78 2.55
C ALA A 91 -15.22 -8.72 1.01
N PHE A 92 -15.12 -7.51 0.45
CA PHE A 92 -15.01 -7.30 -0.99
C PHE A 92 -13.76 -8.01 -1.58
N VAL A 93 -12.61 -7.90 -0.92
CA VAL A 93 -11.37 -8.56 -1.36
C VAL A 93 -11.52 -10.08 -1.36
N GLU A 94 -12.04 -10.68 -0.29
CA GLU A 94 -12.26 -12.13 -0.21
C GLU A 94 -13.21 -12.63 -1.31
N GLU A 95 -14.31 -11.91 -1.54
CA GLU A 95 -15.26 -12.23 -2.60
C GLU A 95 -14.57 -12.27 -3.97
N HIS A 96 -13.71 -11.30 -4.27
CA HIS A 96 -13.00 -11.23 -5.55
C HIS A 96 -11.92 -12.30 -5.70
N ILE A 97 -11.24 -12.68 -4.62
CA ILE A 97 -10.32 -13.83 -4.61
C ILE A 97 -11.08 -15.11 -4.99
N ARG A 98 -12.26 -15.33 -4.40
CA ARG A 98 -13.09 -16.50 -4.67
C ARG A 98 -13.65 -16.48 -6.09
N LYS A 99 -14.09 -15.31 -6.59
CA LYS A 99 -14.52 -15.14 -7.99
C LYS A 99 -13.40 -15.44 -8.99
N ALA A 100 -12.14 -15.17 -8.64
CA ALA A 100 -10.99 -15.53 -9.46
C ALA A 100 -10.68 -17.05 -9.47
N GLY A 101 -11.38 -17.85 -8.67
CA GLY A 101 -11.29 -19.32 -8.66
C GLY A 101 -10.43 -19.89 -7.53
N PHE A 102 -9.92 -19.06 -6.63
CA PHE A 102 -9.18 -19.52 -5.45
C PHE A 102 -10.11 -20.08 -4.36
N GLU A 103 -9.57 -21.03 -3.61
CA GLU A 103 -10.16 -21.62 -2.41
C GLU A 103 -9.23 -21.39 -1.20
N ASP A 104 -9.71 -21.75 0.01
CA ASP A 104 -8.92 -21.69 1.25
C ASP A 104 -8.17 -20.35 1.43
N VAL A 105 -8.94 -19.32 1.82
CA VAL A 105 -8.49 -17.92 1.84
C VAL A 105 -8.33 -17.42 3.27
N PRO A 106 -7.31 -17.86 4.04
CA PRO A 106 -7.09 -17.30 5.37
C PRO A 106 -6.56 -15.87 5.25
N ILE A 107 -7.14 -15.00 6.07
CA ILE A 107 -6.79 -13.59 6.18
C ILE A 107 -6.37 -13.34 7.62
N VAL A 108 -5.14 -12.86 7.83
CA VAL A 108 -4.63 -12.56 9.17
C VAL A 108 -4.04 -11.15 9.21
N VAL A 109 -4.24 -10.45 10.32
CA VAL A 109 -3.55 -9.18 10.56
C VAL A 109 -2.15 -9.48 11.10
N ARG A 110 -1.15 -8.78 10.57
CA ARG A 110 0.20 -8.71 11.12
C ARG A 110 0.57 -7.27 11.41
N LYS A 111 1.19 -7.06 12.57
CA LYS A 111 1.72 -5.76 12.99
C LYS A 111 3.22 -5.75 12.77
N ASN A 112 3.73 -4.62 12.32
CA ASN A 112 5.16 -4.35 12.23
C ASN A 112 5.42 -2.90 12.63
N THR A 113 6.64 -2.58 13.04
CA THR A 113 7.01 -1.22 13.44
C THR A 113 8.16 -0.75 12.56
N ILE A 114 7.97 0.36 11.86
CA ILE A 114 9.06 1.09 11.21
C ILE A 114 9.89 1.74 12.32
N LYS A 115 11.20 1.56 12.26
CA LYS A 115 12.15 2.09 13.26
C LYS A 115 13.19 2.95 12.57
N ALA A 116 13.42 4.13 13.10
CA ALA A 116 14.59 4.95 12.81
C ALA A 116 15.19 5.42 14.13
N GLN A 117 16.51 5.49 14.22
CA GLN A 117 17.23 5.91 15.43
C GLN A 117 17.02 7.39 15.73
N SER A 118 16.68 8.20 14.72
CA SER A 118 16.29 9.60 14.91
C SER A 118 15.34 10.10 13.81
N ALA A 119 14.79 11.30 14.00
CA ALA A 119 13.98 11.99 13.01
C ALA A 119 14.77 12.28 11.71
N GLU A 120 16.05 12.63 11.81
CA GLU A 120 16.94 12.85 10.67
C GLU A 120 17.15 11.57 9.85
N GLU A 121 17.38 10.44 10.51
CA GLU A 121 17.52 9.16 9.82
C GLU A 121 16.23 8.81 9.08
N TYR A 122 15.08 9.00 9.73
CA TYR A 122 13.79 8.78 9.10
C TYR A 122 13.61 9.64 7.85
N VAL A 123 13.87 10.96 7.95
CA VAL A 123 13.71 11.88 6.81
C VAL A 123 14.67 11.53 5.68
N ASN A 124 15.92 11.20 5.99
CA ASN A 124 16.89 10.77 5.00
C ASN A 124 16.47 9.48 4.27
N ALA A 125 15.85 8.54 4.98
CA ALA A 125 15.39 7.27 4.41
C ALA A 125 14.06 7.39 3.65
N TYR A 126 13.11 8.19 4.14
CA TYR A 126 11.70 8.15 3.72
C TYR A 126 11.14 9.49 3.21
N GLY A 127 11.89 10.60 3.31
CA GLY A 127 11.44 11.93 2.87
C GLY A 127 11.08 11.97 1.38
N GLY A 128 12.00 11.51 0.52
CA GLY A 128 11.76 11.40 -0.92
C GLY A 128 10.60 10.46 -1.27
N LEU A 129 10.49 9.32 -0.58
CA LEU A 129 9.39 8.37 -0.79
C LEU A 129 8.03 8.99 -0.43
N THR A 130 7.96 9.70 0.70
CA THR A 130 6.76 10.44 1.11
C THR A 130 6.32 11.40 0.01
N MET A 131 7.28 12.12 -0.60
CA MET A 131 6.95 13.09 -1.63
C MET A 131 6.53 12.45 -2.96
N THR A 132 7.09 11.29 -3.30
CA THR A 132 6.64 10.51 -4.45
C THR A 132 5.20 10.01 -4.25
N LEU A 133 4.88 9.50 -3.06
CA LEU A 133 3.57 8.94 -2.76
C LEU A 133 2.48 10.01 -2.68
N LEU A 134 2.67 11.03 -1.84
CA LEU A 134 1.70 12.13 -1.70
C LEU A 134 1.66 13.04 -2.93
N GLY A 135 2.74 13.15 -3.69
CA GLY A 135 2.76 13.98 -4.88
C GLY A 135 1.88 13.45 -6.02
N ASN A 136 1.42 12.20 -5.98
CA ASN A 136 0.58 11.60 -7.02
C ASN A 136 -0.87 12.12 -7.04
N MET A 137 -1.31 12.76 -5.97
CA MET A 137 -2.66 13.35 -5.85
C MET A 137 -2.72 14.82 -6.24
N TRP A 138 -1.59 15.43 -6.55
CA TRP A 138 -1.50 16.86 -6.80
C TRP A 138 -1.13 17.15 -8.24
N SER A 139 -1.52 18.33 -8.70
CA SER A 139 -1.03 18.90 -9.95
C SER A 139 0.48 19.14 -9.88
N ALA A 140 1.12 19.30 -11.05
CA ALA A 140 2.55 19.61 -11.12
C ALA A 140 2.91 20.90 -10.36
N GLU A 141 2.03 21.91 -10.38
CA GLU A 141 2.24 23.19 -9.69
C GLU A 141 2.18 23.04 -8.17
N GLU A 142 1.16 22.35 -7.66
CA GLU A 142 1.03 22.05 -6.23
C GLU A 142 2.20 21.20 -5.72
N LYS A 143 2.60 20.19 -6.49
CA LYS A 143 3.75 19.36 -6.17
C LYS A 143 5.05 20.18 -6.12
N ALA A 144 5.27 21.07 -7.09
CA ALA A 144 6.45 21.94 -7.11
C ALA A 144 6.50 22.91 -5.92
N ARG A 145 5.33 23.32 -5.40
CA ARG A 145 5.20 24.18 -4.22
C ARG A 145 5.57 23.46 -2.92
N VAL A 146 5.17 22.20 -2.77
CA VAL A 146 5.39 21.43 -1.54
C VAL A 146 6.79 20.81 -1.48
N THR A 147 7.30 20.34 -2.62
CA THR A 147 8.54 19.54 -2.70
C THR A 147 9.74 20.18 -1.97
N PRO A 148 10.03 21.49 -2.09
CA PRO A 148 11.17 22.10 -1.41
C PRO A 148 11.06 22.16 0.13
N HIS A 149 9.86 21.94 0.67
CA HIS A 149 9.55 22.15 2.09
C HIS A 149 9.25 20.86 2.84
N ILE A 150 8.97 19.76 2.13
CA ILE A 150 8.46 18.53 2.74
C ILE A 150 9.42 17.90 3.74
N GLU A 151 10.72 17.81 3.45
CA GLU A 151 11.69 17.17 4.35
C GLU A 151 11.86 17.97 5.64
N LYS A 152 11.89 19.30 5.54
CA LYS A 152 11.93 20.18 6.71
C LYS A 152 10.66 20.02 7.56
N ALA A 153 9.49 20.04 6.92
CA ALA A 153 8.23 19.90 7.62
C ALA A 153 8.07 18.52 8.29
N LEU A 154 8.55 17.45 7.63
CA LEU A 154 8.61 16.10 8.20
C LEU A 154 9.53 16.05 9.42
N LEU A 155 10.71 16.64 9.32
CA LEU A 155 11.67 16.69 10.43
C LEU A 155 11.06 17.39 11.65
N GLU A 156 10.44 18.56 11.44
CA GLU A 156 9.77 19.31 12.50
C GLU A 156 8.61 18.53 13.13
N GLU A 157 7.79 17.87 12.32
CA GLU A 157 6.68 17.04 12.80
C GLU A 157 7.17 15.86 13.64
N LEU A 158 8.17 15.13 13.14
CA LEU A 158 8.79 14.00 13.83
C LEU A 158 9.41 14.43 15.15
N LYS A 159 10.20 15.52 15.15
CA LYS A 159 10.78 16.06 16.39
C LYS A 159 9.74 16.51 17.39
N SER A 160 8.61 17.07 16.92
CA SER A 160 7.53 17.46 17.83
C SER A 160 6.89 16.27 18.54
N ARG A 161 6.89 15.07 17.93
CA ARG A 161 6.27 13.86 18.48
C ARG A 161 7.24 12.95 19.23
N PHE A 162 8.47 12.83 18.74
CA PHE A 162 9.46 11.86 19.21
C PHE A 162 10.69 12.51 19.88
N GLY A 163 10.80 13.85 19.84
CA GLY A 163 11.99 14.56 20.32
C GLY A 163 13.25 14.15 19.56
N ASP A 164 14.35 14.01 20.28
CA ASP A 164 15.64 13.52 19.75
C ASP A 164 15.78 11.99 19.88
N GLY A 165 14.69 11.28 20.19
CA GLY A 165 14.68 9.83 20.38
C GLY A 165 14.39 9.03 19.11
N GLU A 166 14.21 7.72 19.30
CA GLU A 166 13.82 6.81 18.23
C GLU A 166 12.41 7.15 17.69
N VAL A 167 12.27 7.05 16.37
CA VAL A 167 10.98 7.13 15.68
C VAL A 167 10.45 5.71 15.51
N LEU A 168 9.33 5.43 16.16
CA LEU A 168 8.63 4.13 16.10
C LEU A 168 7.24 4.35 15.50
N LEU A 169 7.01 3.83 14.29
CA LEU A 169 5.73 3.96 13.59
C LEU A 169 5.13 2.59 13.34
N ASP A 170 4.04 2.29 14.01
CA ASP A 170 3.33 1.03 13.83
C ASP A 170 2.62 0.98 12.48
N CYS A 171 2.64 -0.19 11.86
CA CYS A 171 1.94 -0.51 10.64
C CYS A 171 1.21 -1.83 10.83
N GLU A 172 0.03 -1.95 10.21
CA GLU A 172 -0.74 -3.18 10.17
C GLU A 172 -0.99 -3.57 8.72
N ALA A 173 -0.80 -4.85 8.40
CA ALA A 173 -1.09 -5.41 7.09
C ALA A 173 -2.02 -6.61 7.22
N TRP A 174 -2.94 -6.72 6.28
CA TRP A 174 -3.61 -7.97 5.97
C TRP A 174 -2.63 -8.86 5.23
N CYS A 175 -2.30 -10.01 5.80
CA CYS A 175 -1.56 -11.07 5.14
C CYS A 175 -2.56 -12.13 4.72
N ILE A 176 -2.66 -12.34 3.41
CA ILE A 176 -3.66 -13.17 2.77
C ILE A 176 -2.94 -14.28 2.03
N THR A 177 -3.41 -15.50 2.16
CA THR A 177 -3.06 -16.58 1.23
C THR A 177 -4.31 -17.09 0.57
N ALA A 178 -4.20 -17.53 -0.68
CA ALA A 178 -5.30 -18.10 -1.44
C ALA A 178 -4.77 -19.31 -2.23
N ARG A 179 -5.42 -20.46 -2.10
CA ARG A 179 -4.99 -21.70 -2.73
C ARG A 179 -5.72 -21.92 -4.05
N ALA A 180 -4.99 -22.29 -5.09
CA ALA A 180 -5.57 -22.79 -6.31
C ALA A 180 -6.13 -24.22 -6.12
N PRO A 181 -7.30 -24.56 -6.67
CA PRO A 181 -7.89 -25.88 -6.51
C PRO A 181 -7.04 -26.97 -7.17
N ALA A 182 -7.33 -28.22 -6.79
CA ALA A 182 -6.72 -29.42 -7.36
C ALA A 182 -6.92 -29.57 -8.88
N ARG A 183 -8.03 -29.01 -9.39
CA ARG A 183 -8.36 -28.97 -10.81
C ARG A 183 -8.76 -27.56 -11.17
N LYS A 184 -8.04 -26.96 -12.11
CA LYS A 184 -8.40 -25.67 -12.72
C LYS A 184 -9.21 -25.95 -13.97
N THR A 185 -10.41 -25.38 -14.04
CA THR A 185 -11.24 -25.34 -15.25
C THR A 185 -10.85 -24.16 -16.11
#